data_AF-A0A0V8CWM0-F1
#
_entry.id   AF-A0A0V8CWM0-F1
#
_cell.length_a   1.000
_cell.length_b   1.000
_cell.length_c   1.000
_cell.angle_alpha   90.00
_cell.angle_beta   90.00
_cell.angle_gamma   90.00
#
_symmetry.space_group_name_H-M   'P 1'
#
loop_
_entity.id
_entity.type
_entity.pdbx_description
1 polymer ?
#
loop_
_entity_poly.entity_id
_entity_poly.type
_entity_poly.pdbx_seq_one_letter_code
_entity_poly.pdbx_strand_id
1 'polypeptide(L)'
;MAKKKSKTSRKKGFSFRNLLSIILGIIAIGLLFYPIVVNYLAGQQNIKSVQKYDENLSNIGSAKVKELLSQAQLYNAQLYNEYIYDASQHIAWNKPIPNYNNVLKIDTTGMMGFITIPQIKVNDIPIYHGDSEKILGLGVGHVPQSSLPIGGINSHAVLPAHSGRVNDTLFTNLDKLKNGDIFYLHVLNLTLKYKINDIRIVAPNQVSSLSIEKGRDLVTLVTCYPTGINNKRLLVTGERTALSKVTPQEDIQRNQFGYNFWVMFGSAFLMFLGLVYLLWLLFGRKRNLYHVAARKIEKPVLSDGQLVGDFGEGFYLTDSKKLAFQWLDEFAQKEKLNSEELFLNVYRLKRIKKLSRWIFKDKTENWQNYINEKQGYGDEKHAFVVGPAFTSDKKIMQYVLKTEEALGYIKYIKCLNINKLKKGGGIIDKK
;
A
#
# COMPACT_ATOMS: atom_id res chain seq x y z
N MET A 1 -54.15 -0.20 -35.98
CA MET A 1 -52.67 -0.27 -36.15
C MET A 1 -51.99 0.55 -35.05
N ALA A 2 -51.44 -0.09 -34.02
CA ALA A 2 -50.67 0.60 -32.98
C ALA A 2 -49.17 0.26 -33.12
N LYS A 3 -48.37 1.23 -33.60
CA LYS A 3 -46.90 1.12 -33.68
C LYS A 3 -46.31 1.00 -32.27
N LYS A 4 -45.89 -0.22 -31.91
CA LYS A 4 -45.18 -0.49 -30.65
C LYS A 4 -43.76 0.07 -30.74
N LYS A 5 -43.51 1.18 -30.04
CA LYS A 5 -42.21 1.85 -29.96
C LYS A 5 -41.12 0.87 -29.53
N SER A 6 -40.02 0.80 -30.29
CA SER A 6 -38.84 0.00 -29.98
C SER A 6 -38.19 0.49 -28.69
N LYS A 7 -38.12 -0.36 -27.66
CA LYS A 7 -37.30 -0.11 -26.47
C LYS A 7 -35.82 -0.14 -26.89
N THR A 8 -35.21 1.02 -26.99
CA THR A 8 -33.77 1.17 -27.20
C THR A 8 -33.01 0.52 -26.04
N SER A 9 -32.17 -0.47 -26.36
CA SER A 9 -31.33 -1.14 -25.38
C SER A 9 -30.36 -0.14 -24.76
N ARG A 10 -30.52 0.15 -23.47
CA ARG A 10 -29.49 0.86 -22.68
C ARG A 10 -28.18 0.10 -22.85
N LYS A 11 -27.20 0.71 -23.52
CA LYS A 11 -25.81 0.25 -23.46
C LYS A 11 -25.50 0.09 -21.97
N LYS A 12 -25.16 -1.12 -21.50
CA LYS A 12 -24.37 -1.23 -20.27
C LYS A 12 -22.99 -0.66 -20.61
N GLY A 13 -22.92 0.67 -20.65
CA GLY A 13 -21.70 1.41 -20.40
C GLY A 13 -21.22 1.04 -19.00
N PHE A 14 -19.97 1.41 -18.71
CA PHE A 14 -19.38 1.27 -17.39
C PHE A 14 -20.43 1.60 -16.32
N SER A 15 -20.86 0.61 -15.54
CA SER A 15 -21.91 0.85 -14.54
C SER A 15 -21.41 1.92 -13.59
N PHE A 16 -22.25 2.88 -13.21
CA PHE A 16 -21.91 3.87 -12.18
C PHE A 16 -21.24 3.21 -10.96
N ARG A 17 -21.68 2.00 -10.60
CA ARG A 17 -21.07 1.17 -9.53
C ARG A 17 -19.63 0.78 -9.80
N ASN A 18 -19.27 0.44 -11.04
CA ASN A 18 -17.89 0.10 -11.43
C ASN A 18 -16.99 1.35 -11.42
N LEU A 19 -17.52 2.49 -11.90
CA LEU A 19 -16.80 3.76 -11.84
C LEU A 19 -16.53 4.17 -10.39
N LEU A 20 -17.56 4.13 -9.55
CA LEU A 20 -17.46 4.43 -8.13
C LEU A 20 -16.47 3.49 -7.42
N SER A 21 -16.51 2.19 -7.72
CA SER A 21 -15.58 1.22 -7.12
C SER A 21 -14.12 1.49 -7.50
N ILE A 22 -13.87 1.92 -8.75
CA ILE A 22 -12.51 2.30 -9.19
C ILE A 22 -12.05 3.59 -8.52
N ILE A 23 -12.92 4.60 -8.42
CA ILE A 23 -12.60 5.85 -7.73
C ILE A 23 -12.27 5.57 -6.26
N LEU A 24 -13.08 4.78 -5.56
CA LEU A 24 -12.84 4.39 -4.17
C LEU A 24 -11.55 3.57 -4.04
N GLY A 25 -11.25 2.68 -4.98
CA GLY A 25 -10.00 1.94 -5.02
C GLY A 25 -8.77 2.85 -5.17
N ILE A 26 -8.84 3.86 -6.05
CA ILE A 26 -7.76 4.84 -6.23
C ILE A 26 -7.58 5.68 -4.96
N ILE A 27 -8.67 6.14 -4.34
CA ILE A 27 -8.61 6.90 -3.08
C ILE A 27 -7.99 6.04 -1.97
N ALA A 28 -8.40 4.78 -1.84
CA ALA A 28 -7.86 3.86 -0.84
C ALA A 28 -6.34 3.65 -1.03
N ILE A 29 -5.88 3.46 -2.28
CA ILE A 29 -4.44 3.36 -2.58
C ILE A 29 -3.73 4.68 -2.25
N GLY A 30 -4.30 5.82 -2.62
CA GLY A 30 -3.74 7.14 -2.31
C GLY A 30 -3.57 7.38 -0.80
N LEU A 31 -4.54 6.95 0.01
CA LEU A 31 -4.47 7.03 1.48
C LEU A 31 -3.33 6.17 2.06
N LEU A 32 -2.93 5.08 1.42
CA LEU A 32 -1.77 4.28 1.86
C LEU A 32 -0.46 5.04 1.69
N PHE A 33 -0.35 5.92 0.70
CA PHE A 33 0.85 6.74 0.47
C PHE A 33 0.88 8.03 1.30
N TYR A 34 -0.23 8.40 1.95
CA TYR A 34 -0.33 9.64 2.74
C TYR A 34 0.80 9.77 3.78
N PRO A 35 1.09 8.75 4.64
CA PRO A 35 2.17 8.87 5.63
C PRO A 35 3.55 9.09 4.99
N ILE A 36 3.82 8.47 3.83
CA ILE A 36 5.10 8.64 3.13
C ILE A 36 5.27 10.08 2.65
N VAL A 37 4.22 10.63 2.02
CA VAL A 37 4.24 12.02 1.52
C VAL A 37 4.41 12.99 2.69
N VAL A 38 3.69 12.79 3.79
CA VAL A 38 3.79 13.69 4.93
C VAL A 38 5.17 13.59 5.61
N ASN A 39 5.71 12.39 5.81
CA ASN A 39 7.07 12.20 6.33
C ASN A 39 8.12 12.89 5.45
N TYR A 40 7.98 12.80 4.13
CA TYR A 40 8.86 13.48 3.18
C TYR A 40 8.75 15.01 3.32
N LEU A 41 7.53 15.55 3.39
CA LEU A 41 7.31 16.99 3.58
C LEU A 41 7.86 17.49 4.93
N ALA A 42 7.71 16.72 6.00
CA ALA A 42 8.28 17.03 7.31
C ALA A 42 9.81 17.05 7.28
N GLY A 43 10.44 16.06 6.64
CA GLY A 43 11.90 16.05 6.44
C GLY A 43 12.39 17.30 5.69
N GLN A 44 11.67 17.72 4.64
CA GLN A 44 11.99 18.96 3.92
C GLN A 44 11.80 20.22 4.78
N GLN A 45 10.83 20.22 5.70
CA GLN A 45 10.63 21.32 6.63
C GLN A 45 11.76 21.41 7.66
N ASN A 46 12.22 20.28 8.20
CA ASN A 46 13.35 20.21 9.13
C ASN A 46 14.64 20.76 8.46
N ILE A 47 14.93 20.34 7.22
CA ILE A 47 16.06 20.85 6.45
C ILE A 47 15.96 22.37 6.26
N LYS A 48 14.77 22.89 5.91
CA LYS A 48 14.57 24.34 5.76
C LYS A 48 14.77 25.09 7.07
N SER A 49 14.32 24.54 8.20
CA SER A 49 14.54 25.17 9.51
C SER A 49 16.02 25.20 9.88
N VAL A 50 16.78 24.13 9.60
CA VAL A 50 18.23 24.07 9.81
C VAL A 50 18.97 25.04 8.87
N GLN A 51 18.63 25.06 7.59
CA GLN A 51 19.19 26.02 6.64
C GLN A 51 18.94 27.46 7.07
N LYS A 52 17.70 27.78 7.49
CA LYS A 52 17.37 29.11 8.00
C LYS A 52 18.15 29.46 9.26
N TYR A 53 18.37 28.50 10.15
CA TYR A 53 19.20 28.68 11.33
C TYR A 53 20.65 29.00 10.95
N ASP A 54 21.23 28.22 10.03
CA ASP A 54 22.60 28.43 9.55
C ASP A 54 22.73 29.76 8.78
N GLU A 55 21.74 30.12 7.95
CA GLU A 55 21.66 31.39 7.24
C GLU A 55 21.54 32.57 8.21
N ASN A 56 20.67 32.47 9.22
CA ASN A 56 20.54 33.50 10.24
C ASN A 56 21.86 33.66 10.99
N LEU A 57 22.52 32.56 11.33
CA LEU A 57 23.82 32.57 11.97
C LEU A 57 24.93 33.12 11.04
N SER A 58 24.87 32.92 9.73
CA SER A 58 25.83 33.48 8.76
C SER A 58 25.60 34.95 8.44
N ASN A 59 24.35 35.40 8.44
CA ASN A 59 23.96 36.75 8.01
C ASN A 59 23.99 37.80 9.14
N ILE A 60 24.35 37.40 10.38
CA ILE A 60 24.56 38.34 11.48
C ILE A 60 25.84 39.17 11.23
N GLY A 61 25.64 40.40 10.75
CA GLY A 61 26.65 41.46 10.73
C GLY A 61 27.97 41.08 10.05
N SER A 62 29.08 41.64 10.53
CA SER A 62 30.42 41.23 10.09
C SER A 62 30.85 39.94 10.79
N ALA A 63 31.82 39.21 10.23
CA ALA A 63 32.37 38.00 10.84
C ALA A 63 32.79 38.19 12.32
N LYS A 64 33.24 39.41 12.69
CA LYS A 64 33.58 39.74 14.07
C LYS A 64 32.36 39.89 14.99
N VAL A 65 31.27 40.48 14.49
CA VAL A 65 30.01 40.60 15.23
C VAL A 65 29.40 39.22 15.46
N LYS A 66 29.46 38.33 14.46
CA LYS A 66 29.05 36.92 14.58
C LYS A 66 29.85 36.19 15.67
N GLU A 67 31.17 36.35 15.66
CA GLU A 67 32.05 35.74 16.67
C GLU A 67 31.71 36.23 18.08
N LEU A 68 31.57 37.55 18.26
CA LEU A 68 31.24 38.15 19.55
C LEU A 68 29.85 37.74 20.06
N LEU A 69 28.84 37.69 19.17
CA LEU A 69 27.50 37.21 19.54
C LEU A 69 27.55 35.74 19.96
N SER A 70 28.25 34.89 19.20
CA SER A 70 28.39 33.47 19.52
C SER A 70 29.12 33.27 20.85
N GLN A 71 30.19 34.03 21.10
CA GLN A 71 30.90 34.02 22.39
C GLN A 71 30.02 34.48 23.54
N ALA A 72 29.24 35.55 23.36
CA ALA A 72 28.31 36.03 24.38
C ALA A 72 27.20 35.00 24.69
N GLN A 73 26.66 34.36 23.66
CA GLN A 73 25.65 33.30 23.82
C GLN A 73 26.24 32.06 24.49
N LEU A 74 27.47 31.68 24.15
CA LEU A 74 28.19 30.59 24.81
C LEU A 74 28.47 30.90 26.27
N TYR A 75 28.92 32.12 26.58
CA TYR A 75 29.15 32.55 27.96
C TYR A 75 27.86 32.48 28.79
N ASN A 76 26.75 33.02 28.27
CA ASN A 76 25.46 32.94 28.95
C ASN A 76 24.99 31.50 29.14
N ALA A 77 25.25 30.63 28.15
CA ALA A 77 24.92 29.21 28.25
C ALA A 77 25.79 28.47 29.27
N GLN A 78 27.06 28.82 29.39
CA GLN A 78 27.96 28.29 30.43
C GLN A 78 27.50 28.73 31.82
N LEU A 79 27.19 30.01 31.99
CA LEU A 79 26.68 30.55 33.26
C LEU A 79 25.35 29.90 33.66
N TYR A 80 24.49 29.59 32.69
CA TYR A 80 23.26 28.85 32.92
C TYR A 80 23.55 27.40 33.37
N ASN A 81 24.50 26.72 32.71
CA ASN A 81 24.87 25.36 33.08
C ASN A 81 25.51 25.29 34.47
N GLU A 82 26.34 26.27 34.85
CA GLU A 82 26.85 26.42 36.21
C GLU A 82 25.71 26.55 37.23
N TYR A 83 24.72 27.41 36.94
CA TYR A 83 23.54 27.58 37.80
C TYR A 83 22.76 26.27 37.98
N ILE A 84 22.50 25.54 36.89
CA ILE A 84 21.78 24.26 36.94
C ILE A 84 22.60 23.22 37.72
N TYR A 85 23.92 23.19 37.55
CA TYR A 85 24.78 22.31 38.32
C TYR A 85 24.73 22.62 39.81
N ASP A 86 24.96 23.87 40.22
CA ASP A 86 24.91 24.28 41.63
C ASP A 86 23.55 23.97 42.26
N ALA A 87 22.46 24.26 41.54
CA ALA A 87 21.11 23.91 41.97
C ALA A 87 20.94 22.39 42.17
N SER A 88 21.49 21.56 41.28
CA SER A 88 21.46 20.09 41.38
C SER A 88 22.27 19.55 42.57
N GLN A 89 23.29 20.29 43.02
CA GLN A 89 24.15 19.94 44.15
C GLN A 89 23.73 20.63 45.45
N HIS A 90 22.59 21.33 45.46
CA HIS A 90 22.11 22.14 46.60
C HIS A 90 23.13 23.20 47.07
N ILE A 91 23.90 23.76 46.13
CA ILE A 91 24.86 24.84 46.37
C ILE A 91 24.17 26.19 46.15
N ALA A 92 24.44 27.16 47.02
CA ALA A 92 23.85 28.50 46.93
C ALA A 92 24.42 29.27 45.73
N TRP A 93 23.53 29.78 44.88
CA TRP A 93 23.90 30.59 43.71
C TRP A 93 23.97 32.08 44.05
N ASN A 94 25.08 32.73 43.71
CA ASN A 94 25.35 34.14 44.05
C ASN A 94 25.58 35.05 42.83
N LYS A 95 25.41 34.55 41.61
CA LYS A 95 25.53 35.33 40.36
C LYS A 95 24.13 35.64 39.79
N PRO A 96 24.00 36.53 38.79
CA PRO A 96 22.74 36.68 38.05
C PRO A 96 22.40 35.40 37.28
N ILE A 97 21.15 34.95 37.33
CA ILE A 97 20.67 33.78 36.58
C ILE A 97 20.35 34.23 35.13
N PRO A 98 20.97 33.63 34.10
CA PRO A 98 20.60 33.92 32.72
C PRO A 98 19.14 33.52 32.42
N ASN A 99 18.43 34.37 31.68
CA ASN A 99 17.07 34.04 31.27
C ASN A 99 17.09 32.95 30.19
N TYR A 100 16.65 31.74 30.54
CA TYR A 100 16.57 30.57 29.65
C TYR A 100 16.07 30.90 28.24
N ASN A 101 15.00 31.69 28.10
CA ASN A 101 14.38 31.99 26.80
C ASN A 101 15.20 32.95 25.91
N ASN A 102 16.31 33.50 26.41
CA ASN A 102 17.18 34.44 25.71
C ASN A 102 18.60 33.88 25.51
N VAL A 103 18.93 32.72 26.07
CA VAL A 103 20.23 32.05 25.88
C VAL A 103 20.15 31.17 24.64
N LEU A 104 21.23 31.03 23.86
CA LEU A 104 21.25 30.31 22.58
C LEU A 104 20.17 30.76 21.58
N LYS A 105 19.68 31.99 21.72
CA LYS A 105 18.64 32.55 20.85
C LYS A 105 19.25 33.38 19.75
N ILE A 106 19.22 32.86 18.52
CA ILE A 106 19.68 33.56 17.32
C ILE A 106 18.52 34.32 16.64
N ASP A 107 17.30 33.81 16.74
CA ASP A 107 16.12 34.40 16.12
C ASP A 107 14.85 34.23 16.98
N THR A 108 13.70 34.56 16.40
CA THR A 108 12.39 34.47 17.09
C THR A 108 11.80 33.06 17.08
N THR A 109 12.43 32.08 16.41
CA THR A 109 11.90 30.70 16.31
C THR A 109 12.12 29.90 17.58
N GLY A 110 13.13 30.28 18.38
CA GLY A 110 13.51 29.55 19.59
C GLY A 110 14.31 28.28 19.32
N MET A 111 14.84 28.10 18.11
CA MET A 111 15.76 27.00 17.78
C MET A 111 17.12 27.25 18.43
N MET A 112 17.61 26.25 19.18
CA MET A 112 18.96 26.24 19.78
C MET A 112 20.02 25.69 18.83
N GLY A 113 19.63 24.74 17.97
CA GLY A 113 20.52 23.94 17.16
C GLY A 113 19.80 22.73 16.56
N PHE A 114 20.53 21.67 16.20
CA PHE A 114 19.94 20.44 15.67
C PHE A 114 20.72 19.18 16.07
N ILE A 115 20.06 18.03 15.97
CA ILE A 115 20.63 16.70 16.30
C ILE A 115 20.69 15.80 15.07
N THR A 116 21.78 15.03 14.98
CA THR A 116 21.97 13.99 13.96
C THR A 116 22.38 12.66 14.61
N ILE A 117 21.71 11.58 14.22
CA ILE A 117 21.93 10.21 14.71
C ILE A 117 22.08 9.27 13.49
N PRO A 118 23.33 9.07 12.99
CA PRO A 118 23.59 8.38 11.72
C PRO A 118 23.00 6.96 11.64
N GLN A 119 23.08 6.20 12.73
CA GLN A 119 22.74 4.77 12.80
C GLN A 119 21.26 4.49 12.54
N ILE A 120 20.40 5.49 12.78
CA ILE A 120 18.94 5.39 12.60
C ILE A 120 18.40 6.39 11.57
N LYS A 121 19.30 7.03 10.80
CA LYS A 121 18.98 8.01 9.74
C LYS A 121 18.16 9.20 10.24
N VAL A 122 18.41 9.61 11.48
CA VAL A 122 17.90 10.88 11.99
C VAL A 122 18.89 11.94 11.55
N ASN A 123 18.49 12.77 10.58
CA ASN A 123 19.34 13.80 10.01
C ASN A 123 18.74 15.16 10.34
N ASP A 124 19.50 15.96 11.08
CA ASP A 124 19.29 17.39 11.25
C ASP A 124 17.89 17.76 11.77
N ILE A 125 17.46 17.12 12.86
CA ILE A 125 16.20 17.48 13.52
C ILE A 125 16.44 18.70 14.41
N PRO A 126 15.66 19.79 14.27
CA PRO A 126 15.80 20.98 15.11
C PRO A 126 15.58 20.71 16.60
N ILE A 127 16.37 21.38 17.42
CA ILE A 127 16.26 21.43 18.88
C ILE A 127 15.73 22.82 19.25
N TYR A 128 14.65 22.87 20.03
CA TYR A 128 13.97 24.09 20.42
C TYR A 128 13.96 24.28 21.93
N HIS A 129 13.78 25.54 22.36
CA HIS A 129 13.53 25.85 23.77
C HIS A 129 12.19 25.29 24.25
N GLY A 130 12.22 24.63 25.41
CA GLY A 130 11.07 24.05 26.08
C GLY A 130 10.68 22.67 25.57
N ASP A 131 9.70 22.08 26.26
CA ASP A 131 9.23 20.71 26.08
C ASP A 131 7.69 20.64 25.99
N SER A 132 7.03 21.76 25.70
CA SER A 132 5.58 21.81 25.50
C SER A 132 5.16 21.02 24.25
N GLU A 133 3.90 20.57 24.19
CA GLU A 133 3.35 19.84 23.04
C GLU A 133 3.51 20.61 21.72
N LYS A 134 3.41 21.94 21.76
CA LYS A 134 3.66 22.78 20.58
C LYS A 134 5.09 22.64 20.08
N ILE A 135 6.06 22.60 21.00
CA ILE A 135 7.49 22.49 20.68
C ILE A 135 7.84 21.07 20.22
N LEU A 136 7.37 20.04 20.93
CA LEU A 136 7.57 18.64 20.52
C LEU A 136 6.88 18.33 19.18
N GLY A 137 5.85 19.10 18.81
CA GLY A 137 5.24 19.08 17.49
C GLY A 137 6.11 19.63 16.36
N LEU A 138 7.14 20.42 16.67
CA LEU A 138 8.09 21.00 15.70
C LEU A 138 9.39 20.20 15.56
N GLY A 139 9.79 19.45 16.60
CA GLY A 139 11.06 18.73 16.61
C GLY A 139 11.44 18.24 18.00
N VAL A 140 12.72 18.36 18.33
CA VAL A 140 13.25 18.03 19.65
C VAL A 140 13.06 19.22 20.58
N GLY A 141 12.53 18.98 21.77
CA GLY A 141 12.48 19.96 22.85
C GLY A 141 13.74 19.90 23.72
N HIS A 142 13.98 20.95 24.49
CA HIS A 142 14.98 20.98 25.56
C HIS A 142 14.27 21.20 26.89
N VAL A 143 14.54 20.34 27.87
CA VAL A 143 13.97 20.49 29.23
C VAL A 143 14.64 21.67 29.95
N PRO A 144 13.91 22.75 30.29
CA PRO A 144 14.52 23.95 30.88
C PRO A 144 15.30 23.67 32.17
N GLN A 145 14.90 22.67 32.96
CA GLN A 145 15.58 22.31 34.22
C GLN A 145 16.84 21.44 34.02
N SER A 146 17.30 21.28 32.79
CA SER A 146 18.53 20.55 32.44
C SER A 146 19.60 21.48 31.88
N SER A 147 20.83 21.00 31.76
CA SER A 147 21.90 21.79 31.15
C SER A 147 21.60 22.06 29.67
N LEU A 148 21.91 23.26 29.20
CA LEU A 148 21.87 23.62 27.79
C LEU A 148 22.81 22.73 26.96
N PRO A 149 22.46 22.43 25.70
CA PRO A 149 23.13 21.42 24.87
C PRO A 149 24.48 21.90 24.27
N ILE A 150 25.26 22.68 25.03
CA ILE A 150 26.61 23.14 24.66
C ILE A 150 27.71 22.23 25.22
N GLY A 151 27.34 21.24 26.04
CA GLY A 151 28.24 20.36 26.78
C GLY A 151 28.99 21.06 27.90
N GLY A 152 30.10 20.46 28.33
CA GLY A 152 30.93 20.92 29.46
C GLY A 152 30.91 19.95 30.63
N ILE A 153 31.97 19.95 31.43
CA ILE A 153 32.03 19.14 32.65
C ILE A 153 30.95 19.59 33.63
N ASN A 154 30.38 18.63 34.35
CA ASN A 154 29.25 18.85 35.27
C ASN A 154 27.99 19.31 34.52
N SER A 155 27.71 18.72 33.36
CA SER A 155 26.51 19.04 32.59
C SER A 155 25.74 17.78 32.20
N HIS A 156 24.41 17.90 32.16
CA HIS A 156 23.51 16.87 31.69
C HIS A 156 22.32 17.53 30.97
N ALA A 157 22.33 17.51 29.64
CA ALA A 157 21.20 18.02 28.84
C ALA A 157 20.14 16.93 28.62
N VAL A 158 18.86 17.31 28.65
CA VAL A 158 17.75 16.39 28.43
C VAL A 158 16.92 16.85 27.23
N LEU A 159 16.84 15.99 26.22
CA LEU A 159 16.27 16.29 24.91
C LEU A 159 15.09 15.35 24.61
N PRO A 160 13.84 15.73 24.92
CA PRO A 160 12.65 14.96 24.57
C PRO A 160 12.23 15.14 23.11
N ALA A 161 11.72 14.06 22.50
CA ALA A 161 10.96 14.12 21.25
C ALA A 161 9.91 13.01 21.18
N HIS A 162 8.88 13.18 20.36
CA HIS A 162 7.86 12.14 20.18
C HIS A 162 8.41 10.87 19.51
N SER A 163 7.75 9.75 19.79
CA SER A 163 7.87 8.48 19.08
C SER A 163 6.53 8.11 18.44
N GLY A 164 6.56 7.49 17.27
CA GLY A 164 5.37 6.92 16.61
C GLY A 164 4.46 7.95 15.94
N ARG A 165 4.95 9.16 15.64
CA ARG A 165 4.19 10.12 14.84
C ARG A 165 4.14 9.62 13.40
N VAL A 166 2.93 9.65 12.82
CA VAL A 166 2.67 9.25 11.43
C VAL A 166 3.36 10.19 10.43
N ASN A 167 3.67 11.41 10.88
CA ASN A 167 4.08 12.55 10.05
C ASN A 167 5.56 12.95 10.19
N ASP A 168 6.27 12.45 11.20
CA ASP A 168 7.72 12.56 11.34
C ASP A 168 8.19 11.42 12.24
N THR A 169 9.23 10.70 11.83
CA THR A 169 9.78 9.62 12.64
C THR A 169 10.48 10.10 13.90
N LEU A 170 10.98 11.35 14.00
CA LEU A 170 11.67 11.89 15.19
C LEU A 170 12.49 10.82 15.95
N PHE A 171 12.17 10.54 17.22
CA PHE A 171 12.83 9.51 18.05
C PHE A 171 12.13 8.14 18.03
N THR A 172 11.31 7.85 17.02
CA THR A 172 10.61 6.56 16.87
C THR A 172 11.56 5.36 16.85
N ASN A 173 12.74 5.50 16.24
CA ASN A 173 13.72 4.42 16.12
C ASN A 173 14.82 4.47 17.18
N LEU A 174 14.64 5.26 18.25
CA LEU A 174 15.62 5.39 19.32
C LEU A 174 15.88 4.04 20.02
N ASP A 175 14.90 3.13 20.00
CA ASP A 175 14.99 1.76 20.52
C ASP A 175 15.96 0.85 19.73
N LYS A 176 16.39 1.26 18.52
CA LYS A 176 17.34 0.51 17.70
C LYS A 176 18.80 0.81 18.04
N LEU A 177 19.05 1.87 18.79
CA LEU A 177 20.39 2.26 19.21
C LEU A 177 20.94 1.30 20.25
N LYS A 178 22.27 1.20 20.28
CA LYS A 178 23.01 0.37 21.22
C LYS A 178 24.13 1.17 21.88
N ASN A 179 24.59 0.67 23.03
CA ASN A 179 25.82 1.17 23.64
C ASN A 179 26.96 1.14 22.62
N GLY A 180 27.65 2.27 22.48
CA GLY A 180 28.70 2.50 21.51
C GLY A 180 28.27 3.20 20.22
N ASP A 181 26.98 3.25 19.91
CA ASP A 181 26.46 4.11 18.83
C ASP A 181 26.64 5.59 19.25
N ILE A 182 26.50 6.51 18.29
CA ILE A 182 26.82 7.92 18.51
C ILE A 182 25.71 8.86 18.03
N PHE A 183 25.73 10.09 18.52
CA PHE A 183 24.95 11.19 17.96
C PHE A 183 25.73 12.50 18.04
N TYR A 184 25.31 13.45 17.22
CA TYR A 184 25.91 14.77 17.11
C TYR A 184 24.89 15.83 17.48
N LEU A 185 25.34 16.82 18.26
CA LEU A 185 24.61 18.06 18.48
C LEU A 185 25.34 19.20 17.77
N HIS A 186 24.60 19.99 17.01
CA HIS A 186 25.09 21.17 16.33
C HIS A 186 24.42 22.38 16.95
N VAL A 187 25.20 23.19 17.68
CA VAL A 187 24.71 24.32 18.46
C VAL A 187 25.64 25.50 18.22
N LEU A 188 25.10 26.60 17.69
CA LEU A 188 25.89 27.74 17.19
C LEU A 188 26.95 27.24 16.19
N ASN A 189 28.24 27.51 16.44
CA ASN A 189 29.37 27.02 15.65
C ASN A 189 29.98 25.72 16.20
N LEU A 190 29.36 25.10 17.21
CA LEU A 190 29.90 23.89 17.85
C LEU A 190 29.28 22.63 17.22
N THR A 191 30.13 21.63 17.00
CA THR A 191 29.70 20.25 16.75
C THR A 191 30.18 19.38 17.91
N LEU A 192 29.25 18.79 18.62
CA LEU A 192 29.48 18.02 19.84
C LEU A 192 29.14 16.55 19.56
N LYS A 193 30.10 15.66 19.79
CA LYS A 193 29.93 14.22 19.58
C LYS A 193 29.71 13.51 20.90
N TYR A 194 28.66 12.69 20.97
CA TYR A 194 28.36 11.87 22.15
C TYR A 194 28.33 10.40 21.77
N LYS A 195 28.86 9.55 22.64
CA LYS A 195 28.83 8.10 22.51
C LYS A 195 27.88 7.52 23.56
N ILE A 196 26.91 6.73 23.10
CA ILE A 196 25.91 6.11 23.95
C ILE A 196 26.59 5.11 24.88
N ASN A 197 26.36 5.25 26.18
CA ASN A 197 26.92 4.37 27.20
C ASN A 197 25.83 3.74 28.10
N ASP A 198 24.61 4.27 28.08
CA ASP A 198 23.49 3.80 28.89
C ASP A 198 22.16 3.93 28.14
N ILE A 199 21.32 2.89 28.25
CA ILE A 199 19.97 2.84 27.68
C ILE A 199 19.05 2.22 28.73
N ARG A 200 17.98 2.94 29.10
CA ARG A 200 17.05 2.53 30.16
C ARG A 200 15.60 2.74 29.76
N ILE A 201 14.73 1.86 30.25
CA ILE A 201 13.29 2.03 30.18
C ILE A 201 12.79 2.30 31.61
N VAL A 202 12.18 3.46 31.82
CA VAL A 202 11.78 3.94 33.14
C VAL A 202 10.30 4.33 33.18
N ALA A 203 9.74 4.45 34.38
CA ALA A 203 8.42 5.04 34.56
C ALA A 203 8.46 6.57 34.27
N PRO A 204 7.36 7.20 33.82
CA PRO A 204 7.37 8.63 33.47
C PRO A 204 7.78 9.58 34.60
N ASN A 205 7.58 9.18 35.86
CA ASN A 205 7.95 9.94 37.05
C ASN A 205 9.36 9.62 37.58
N GLN A 206 10.06 8.65 36.98
CA GLN A 206 11.39 8.23 37.43
C GLN A 206 12.46 9.06 36.72
N VAL A 207 12.81 10.20 37.32
CA VAL A 207 13.73 11.19 36.75
C VAL A 207 15.15 11.16 37.33
N SER A 208 15.43 10.27 38.30
CA SER A 208 16.71 10.24 39.00
C SER A 208 17.93 10.00 38.10
N SER A 209 17.75 9.29 36.99
CA SER A 209 18.81 9.07 35.99
C SER A 209 19.11 10.29 35.11
N LEU A 210 18.32 11.36 35.22
CA LEU A 210 18.50 12.60 34.47
C LEU A 210 19.28 13.67 35.27
N SER A 211 19.67 13.36 36.51
CA SER A 211 20.46 14.26 37.35
C SER A 211 21.86 14.47 36.78
N ILE A 212 22.47 15.61 37.10
CA ILE A 212 23.86 15.88 36.71
C ILE A 212 24.81 15.01 37.53
N GLU A 213 25.75 14.37 36.83
CA GLU A 213 26.82 13.60 37.44
C GLU A 213 28.12 14.41 37.47
N LYS A 214 28.70 14.57 38.65
CA LYS A 214 29.94 15.32 38.84
C LYS A 214 31.07 14.72 37.99
N GLY A 215 31.76 15.57 37.26
CA GLY A 215 32.88 15.21 36.39
C GLY A 215 32.49 14.73 35.00
N ARG A 216 31.20 14.68 34.66
CA ARG A 216 30.70 14.14 33.38
C ARG A 216 30.04 15.21 32.52
N ASP A 217 30.04 14.96 31.21
CA ASP A 217 29.33 15.74 30.17
C ASP A 217 28.38 14.78 29.46
N LEU A 218 27.09 14.88 29.80
CA LEU A 218 26.06 13.91 29.43
C LEU A 218 24.92 14.57 28.63
N VAL A 219 24.34 13.79 27.74
CA VAL A 219 23.08 14.16 27.06
C VAL A 219 22.18 12.93 27.05
N THR A 220 20.95 13.09 27.53
CA THR A 220 19.93 12.05 27.44
C THR A 220 18.86 12.42 26.43
N LEU A 221 18.67 11.54 25.44
CA LEU A 221 17.56 11.56 24.50
C LEU A 221 16.37 10.83 25.12
N VAL A 222 15.21 11.47 25.13
CA VAL A 222 14.01 10.95 25.81
C VAL A 222 12.88 10.76 24.82
N THR A 223 12.24 9.59 24.85
CA THR A 223 11.00 9.38 24.10
C THR A 223 10.03 8.46 24.82
N CYS A 224 8.79 8.38 24.33
CA CYS A 224 7.78 7.48 24.86
C CYS A 224 8.05 6.03 24.42
N TYR A 225 7.73 5.07 25.29
CA TYR A 225 7.95 3.65 24.99
C TYR A 225 6.93 2.77 25.72
N PRO A 226 6.58 1.58 25.18
CA PRO A 226 6.74 1.16 23.79
C PRO A 226 5.93 2.06 22.85
N THR A 227 6.42 2.29 21.63
CA THR A 227 5.74 3.14 20.65
C THR A 227 4.30 2.67 20.41
N GLY A 228 3.35 3.59 20.53
CA GLY A 228 1.90 3.31 20.39
C GLY A 228 1.19 2.98 21.71
N ILE A 229 1.92 2.59 22.76
CA ILE A 229 1.40 2.42 24.13
C ILE A 229 1.79 3.62 25.00
N ASN A 230 3.06 4.06 24.89
CA ASN A 230 3.59 5.31 25.47
C ASN A 230 3.47 5.45 27.01
N ASN A 231 3.37 4.34 27.74
CA ASN A 231 3.23 4.32 29.21
C ASN A 231 4.55 4.39 29.98
N LYS A 232 5.69 4.21 29.30
CA LYS A 232 7.05 4.33 29.85
C LYS A 232 7.86 5.36 29.08
N ARG A 233 9.08 5.61 29.52
CA ARG A 233 10.06 6.44 28.82
C ARG A 233 11.29 5.60 28.48
N LEU A 234 11.75 5.74 27.24
CA LEU A 234 13.06 5.25 26.81
C LEU A 234 14.04 6.41 26.96
N LEU A 235 15.10 6.18 27.73
CA LEU A 235 16.21 7.10 27.96
C LEU A 235 17.43 6.52 27.26
N VAL A 236 18.05 7.31 26.37
CA VAL A 236 19.31 6.96 25.72
C VAL A 236 20.33 8.03 26.06
N THR A 237 21.28 7.68 26.92
CA THR A 237 22.28 8.60 27.45
C THR A 237 23.60 8.41 26.73
N GLY A 238 24.13 9.52 26.22
CA GLY A 238 25.45 9.62 25.63
C GLY A 238 26.38 10.46 26.49
N GLU A 239 27.65 10.08 26.48
CA GLU A 239 28.73 10.83 27.12
C GLU A 239 29.64 11.44 26.07
N ARG A 240 30.13 12.65 26.36
CA ARG A 240 30.96 13.42 25.45
C ARG A 240 32.20 12.64 25.02
N THR A 241 32.47 12.64 23.72
CA THR A 241 33.68 12.05 23.14
C THR A 241 34.33 13.03 22.16
N ALA A 242 35.64 12.86 21.92
CA ALA A 242 36.39 13.68 20.98
C ALA A 242 35.85 13.54 19.54
N LEU A 243 35.70 14.66 18.84
CA LEU A 243 35.19 14.72 17.46
C LEU A 243 36.11 13.98 16.47
N SER A 244 37.43 14.09 16.66
CA SER A 244 38.46 13.49 15.79
C SER A 244 38.50 11.97 15.84
N LYS A 245 37.86 11.34 16.83
CA LYS A 245 37.83 9.89 16.97
C LYS A 245 36.79 9.32 16.01
N VAL A 246 37.23 8.88 14.83
CA VAL A 246 36.38 8.13 13.89
C VAL A 246 35.93 6.85 14.58
N THR A 247 34.61 6.66 14.71
CA THR A 247 34.03 5.46 15.31
C THR A 247 33.49 4.58 14.18
N PRO A 248 33.93 3.32 14.05
CA PRO A 248 33.37 2.38 13.05
C PRO A 248 31.84 2.23 13.12
N GLN A 249 31.25 2.59 14.27
CA GLN A 249 29.83 2.61 14.52
C GLN A 249 29.05 3.64 13.70
N GLU A 250 29.72 4.65 13.11
CA GLU A 250 29.10 5.70 12.28
C GLU A 250 28.43 5.15 11.02
N ASP A 251 29.04 4.14 10.41
CA ASP A 251 28.57 3.55 9.16
C ASP A 251 27.52 2.44 9.39
N ILE A 252 27.30 2.05 10.66
CA ILE A 252 26.39 0.95 10.98
C ILE A 252 24.94 1.43 10.91
N GLN A 253 24.25 1.05 9.85
CA GLN A 253 22.82 1.27 9.71
C GLN A 253 22.03 0.23 10.52
N ARG A 254 21.49 0.65 11.68
CA ARG A 254 20.67 -0.20 12.57
C ARG A 254 19.25 -0.39 12.05
N ASN A 255 18.77 0.52 11.19
CA ASN A 255 17.44 0.45 10.58
C ASN A 255 17.53 0.40 9.05
N GLN A 256 17.63 -0.81 8.50
CA GLN A 256 17.67 -1.02 7.04
C GLN A 256 16.28 -0.88 6.39
N PHE A 257 15.24 -1.40 7.06
CA PHE A 257 13.86 -1.44 6.55
C PHE A 257 12.93 -0.70 7.50
N GLY A 258 12.94 0.64 7.40
CA GLY A 258 12.07 1.50 8.19
C GLY A 258 10.60 1.45 7.75
N TYR A 259 9.75 2.19 8.46
CA TYR A 259 8.31 2.29 8.20
C TYR A 259 7.98 2.56 6.72
N ASN A 260 8.65 3.54 6.10
CA ASN A 260 8.42 3.91 4.71
C ASN A 260 8.63 2.75 3.73
N PHE A 261 9.63 1.88 3.98
CA PHE A 261 9.88 0.72 3.13
C PHE A 261 8.69 -0.26 3.16
N TRP A 262 8.19 -0.60 4.34
CA TRP A 262 7.07 -1.52 4.49
C TRP A 262 5.77 -0.97 3.93
N VAL A 263 5.52 0.34 4.08
CA VAL A 263 4.36 1.00 3.46
C VAL A 263 4.47 0.94 1.93
N MET A 264 5.64 1.27 1.36
CA MET A 264 5.85 1.19 -0.10
C MET A 264 5.69 -0.23 -0.63
N PHE A 265 6.25 -1.22 0.08
CA PHE A 265 6.16 -2.62 -0.31
C PHE A 265 4.70 -3.11 -0.26
N GLY A 266 3.99 -2.82 0.84
CA GLY A 266 2.59 -3.20 1.01
C GLY A 266 1.67 -2.54 -0.01
N SER A 267 1.85 -1.24 -0.27
CA SER A 267 1.04 -0.51 -1.26
C SER A 267 1.32 -0.98 -2.69
N ALA A 268 2.58 -1.24 -3.04
CA ALA A 268 2.94 -1.80 -4.34
C ALA A 268 2.34 -3.20 -4.55
N PHE A 269 2.36 -4.05 -3.51
CA PHE A 269 1.76 -5.38 -3.56
C PHE A 269 0.23 -5.31 -3.76
N LEU A 270 -0.46 -4.44 -3.03
CA LEU A 270 -1.91 -4.24 -3.20
C LEU A 270 -2.26 -3.68 -4.60
N MET A 271 -1.46 -2.74 -5.11
CA MET A 271 -1.61 -2.22 -6.47
C MET A 271 -1.43 -3.32 -7.51
N PHE A 272 -0.44 -4.20 -7.33
CA PHE A 272 -0.21 -5.36 -8.20
C PHE A 272 -1.42 -6.30 -8.19
N LEU A 273 -1.95 -6.66 -7.02
CA LEU A 273 -3.15 -7.49 -6.92
C LEU A 273 -4.37 -6.85 -7.61
N GLY A 274 -4.55 -5.54 -7.44
CA GLY A 274 -5.59 -4.77 -8.13
C GLY A 274 -5.45 -4.81 -9.65
N LEU A 275 -4.22 -4.69 -10.16
CA LEU A 275 -3.93 -4.78 -11.59
C LEU A 275 -4.18 -6.20 -12.14
N VAL A 276 -3.77 -7.25 -11.41
CA VAL A 276 -4.05 -8.64 -11.78
C VAL A 276 -5.55 -8.90 -11.82
N TYR A 277 -6.31 -8.41 -10.84
CA TYR A 277 -7.77 -8.53 -10.83
C TYR A 277 -8.43 -7.78 -11.99
N LEU A 278 -7.97 -6.57 -12.30
CA LEU A 278 -8.47 -5.79 -13.44
C LEU A 278 -8.16 -6.47 -14.78
N LEU A 279 -6.95 -7.00 -14.95
CA LEU A 279 -6.60 -7.83 -16.11
C LEU A 279 -7.47 -9.07 -16.18
N TRP A 280 -7.73 -9.74 -15.05
CA TRP A 280 -8.66 -10.87 -15.00
C TRP A 280 -10.09 -10.48 -15.37
N LEU A 281 -10.58 -9.28 -15.03
CA LEU A 281 -11.89 -8.80 -15.48
C LEU A 281 -11.91 -8.46 -16.98
N LEU A 282 -10.87 -7.82 -17.50
CA LEU A 282 -10.76 -7.45 -18.92
C LEU A 282 -10.59 -8.68 -19.82
N PHE A 283 -9.80 -9.66 -19.37
CA PHE A 283 -9.51 -10.91 -20.08
C PHE A 283 -10.33 -12.10 -19.56
N GLY A 284 -11.33 -11.82 -18.70
CA GLY A 284 -12.17 -12.80 -18.00
C GLY A 284 -12.76 -13.85 -18.93
N ARG A 285 -12.44 -15.11 -18.61
CA ARG A 285 -12.65 -16.36 -19.38
C ARG A 285 -13.64 -16.25 -20.54
N LYS A 286 -13.10 -16.09 -21.75
CA LYS A 286 -13.80 -16.44 -23.00
C LYS A 286 -14.09 -17.95 -22.96
N ARG A 287 -15.35 -18.34 -22.70
CA ARG A 287 -15.76 -19.75 -22.68
C ARG A 287 -15.74 -20.33 -24.09
N ASN A 288 -15.17 -21.53 -24.21
CA ASN A 288 -15.28 -22.33 -25.42
C ASN A 288 -16.61 -23.08 -25.36
N LEU A 289 -17.34 -23.05 -26.46
CA LEU A 289 -18.58 -23.78 -26.67
C LEU A 289 -18.30 -24.95 -27.61
N TYR A 290 -18.93 -26.09 -27.37
CA TYR A 290 -18.70 -27.33 -28.09
C TYR A 290 -19.97 -27.75 -28.85
N HIS A 291 -19.80 -28.17 -30.10
CA HIS A 291 -20.82 -28.77 -30.96
C HIS A 291 -20.31 -30.11 -31.50
N VAL A 292 -21.17 -31.10 -31.60
CA VAL A 292 -20.83 -32.38 -32.21
C VAL A 292 -21.43 -32.45 -33.61
N ALA A 293 -20.65 -32.90 -34.59
CA ALA A 293 -21.13 -33.14 -35.95
C ALA A 293 -20.31 -34.23 -36.66
N ALA A 294 -20.85 -34.78 -37.75
CA ALA A 294 -20.14 -35.72 -38.62
C ALA A 294 -19.01 -35.08 -39.45
N ARG A 295 -18.92 -33.74 -39.47
CA ARG A 295 -17.89 -33.01 -40.22
C ARG A 295 -17.35 -31.80 -39.46
N LYS A 296 -16.23 -31.28 -39.94
CA LYS A 296 -15.68 -29.97 -39.53
C LYS A 296 -16.59 -28.85 -40.06
N ILE A 297 -17.13 -28.02 -39.17
CA ILE A 297 -18.05 -26.94 -39.52
C ILE A 297 -17.42 -25.59 -39.16
N GLU A 298 -16.84 -24.89 -40.14
CA GLU A 298 -16.25 -23.57 -39.92
C GLU A 298 -17.27 -22.44 -40.02
N LYS A 299 -18.23 -22.57 -40.94
CA LYS A 299 -19.35 -21.67 -41.17
C LYS A 299 -20.64 -22.46 -40.97
N PRO A 300 -21.20 -22.46 -39.75
CA PRO A 300 -22.40 -23.24 -39.45
C PRO A 300 -23.61 -22.61 -40.13
N VAL A 301 -24.46 -23.46 -40.70
CA VAL A 301 -25.83 -23.18 -41.16
C VAL A 301 -26.79 -23.96 -40.26
N LEU A 302 -28.04 -23.53 -40.10
CA LEU A 302 -28.99 -24.23 -39.22
C LEU A 302 -29.21 -25.70 -39.62
N SER A 303 -29.12 -26.03 -40.91
CA SER A 303 -29.19 -27.40 -41.43
C SER A 303 -28.04 -28.30 -40.97
N ASP A 304 -26.89 -27.72 -40.59
CA ASP A 304 -25.72 -28.49 -40.14
C ASP A 304 -25.88 -29.08 -38.73
N GLY A 305 -26.86 -28.61 -37.97
CA GLY A 305 -26.94 -28.90 -36.53
C GLY A 305 -28.36 -28.93 -35.98
N GLN A 306 -29.37 -29.24 -36.82
CA GLN A 306 -30.76 -29.47 -36.40
C GLN A 306 -30.84 -30.69 -35.46
N LEU A 307 -30.55 -30.43 -34.19
CA LEU A 307 -30.86 -31.34 -33.10
C LEU A 307 -32.17 -30.86 -32.48
N VAL A 308 -33.13 -31.78 -32.31
CA VAL A 308 -34.29 -31.54 -31.46
C VAL A 308 -33.82 -31.83 -30.04
N GLY A 309 -33.64 -30.80 -29.23
CA GLY A 309 -33.21 -30.92 -27.84
C GLY A 309 -34.16 -30.21 -26.87
N ASP A 310 -33.69 -30.00 -25.63
CA ASP A 310 -34.47 -29.43 -24.52
C ASP A 310 -35.16 -28.09 -24.84
N PHE A 311 -34.64 -27.31 -25.80
CA PHE A 311 -35.19 -26.01 -26.20
C PHE A 311 -35.74 -26.01 -27.63
N GLY A 312 -36.12 -27.17 -28.19
CA GLY A 312 -36.67 -27.31 -29.55
C GLY A 312 -35.61 -27.37 -30.64
N GLU A 313 -35.98 -27.13 -31.90
CA GLU A 313 -35.03 -27.13 -33.02
C GLU A 313 -34.07 -25.94 -32.99
N GLY A 314 -32.81 -26.20 -33.33
CA GLY A 314 -31.78 -25.17 -33.50
C GLY A 314 -30.38 -25.77 -33.46
N PHE A 315 -29.37 -24.91 -33.57
CA PHE A 315 -27.97 -25.30 -33.49
C PHE A 315 -27.49 -25.32 -32.03
N TYR A 316 -27.26 -26.51 -31.49
CA TYR A 316 -26.92 -26.73 -30.08
C TYR A 316 -25.44 -26.62 -29.78
N LEU A 317 -25.14 -25.94 -28.67
CA LEU A 317 -23.81 -25.71 -28.15
C LEU A 317 -23.81 -25.93 -26.63
N THR A 318 -22.72 -26.43 -26.07
CA THR A 318 -22.55 -26.54 -24.62
C THR A 318 -21.21 -26.00 -24.15
N ASP A 319 -21.13 -25.46 -22.92
CA ASP A 319 -19.87 -25.07 -22.29
C ASP A 319 -19.18 -26.23 -21.55
N SER A 320 -19.78 -27.43 -21.52
CA SER A 320 -19.24 -28.62 -20.89
C SER A 320 -18.76 -29.65 -21.91
N LYS A 321 -17.48 -30.01 -21.82
CA LYS A 321 -16.95 -31.15 -22.62
C LYS A 321 -17.69 -32.45 -22.32
N LYS A 322 -18.06 -32.68 -21.06
CA LYS A 322 -18.74 -33.93 -20.64
C LYS A 322 -20.08 -34.08 -21.34
N LEU A 323 -20.89 -33.02 -21.39
CA LEU A 323 -22.18 -33.05 -22.08
C LEU A 323 -21.98 -33.17 -23.60
N ALA A 324 -20.96 -32.51 -24.16
CA ALA A 324 -20.65 -32.65 -25.57
C ALA A 324 -20.27 -34.10 -25.93
N PHE A 325 -19.57 -34.83 -25.05
CA PHE A 325 -19.30 -36.26 -25.25
C PHE A 325 -20.57 -37.13 -25.12
N GLN A 326 -21.55 -36.74 -24.29
CA GLN A 326 -22.84 -37.46 -24.23
C GLN A 326 -23.65 -37.27 -25.52
N TRP A 327 -23.75 -36.04 -26.04
CA TRP A 327 -24.40 -35.74 -27.32
C TRP A 327 -23.77 -36.48 -28.49
N LEU A 328 -22.48 -36.79 -28.40
CA LEU A 328 -21.75 -37.54 -29.41
C LEU A 328 -22.17 -38.99 -29.46
N ASP A 329 -22.31 -39.64 -28.31
CA ASP A 329 -22.77 -41.02 -28.25
C ASP A 329 -24.23 -41.13 -28.75
N GLU A 330 -25.09 -40.18 -28.38
CA GLU A 330 -26.48 -40.08 -28.88
C GLU A 330 -26.53 -39.85 -30.40
N PHE A 331 -25.71 -38.94 -30.92
CA PHE A 331 -25.65 -38.64 -32.35
C PHE A 331 -25.13 -39.82 -33.19
N ALA A 332 -24.09 -40.52 -32.70
CA ALA A 332 -23.56 -41.71 -33.33
C ALA A 332 -24.61 -42.81 -33.47
N GLN A 333 -25.39 -43.06 -32.41
CA GLN A 333 -26.47 -44.04 -32.42
C GLN A 333 -27.58 -43.67 -33.42
N LYS A 334 -27.99 -42.40 -33.45
CA LYS A 334 -29.06 -41.92 -34.34
C LYS A 334 -28.69 -42.04 -35.82
N GLU A 335 -27.48 -41.63 -36.18
CA GLU A 335 -27.02 -41.60 -37.58
C GLU A 335 -26.39 -42.94 -38.03
N LYS A 336 -26.36 -43.96 -37.15
CA LYS A 336 -25.67 -45.25 -37.38
C LYS A 336 -24.21 -45.09 -37.80
N LEU A 337 -23.55 -44.06 -37.29
CA LEU A 337 -22.14 -43.75 -37.54
C LEU A 337 -21.28 -44.25 -36.38
N ASN A 338 -20.02 -44.59 -36.66
CA ASN A 338 -19.09 -44.90 -35.58
C ASN A 338 -18.73 -43.59 -34.84
N SER A 339 -18.85 -43.59 -33.51
CA SER A 339 -18.49 -42.46 -32.64
C SER A 339 -17.07 -41.91 -32.87
N GLU A 340 -16.21 -42.75 -33.43
CA GLU A 340 -14.81 -42.51 -33.74
C GLU A 340 -14.58 -41.66 -35.02
N GLU A 341 -15.59 -41.53 -35.88
CA GLU A 341 -15.55 -40.74 -37.12
C GLU A 341 -16.12 -39.32 -36.95
N LEU A 342 -16.67 -39.02 -35.77
CA LEU A 342 -17.28 -37.73 -35.47
C LEU A 342 -16.25 -36.63 -35.16
N PHE A 343 -16.72 -35.39 -35.12
CA PHE A 343 -15.92 -34.20 -34.87
C PHE A 343 -16.53 -33.34 -33.76
N LEU A 344 -15.66 -32.86 -32.87
CA LEU A 344 -16.00 -31.88 -31.84
C LEU A 344 -15.56 -30.48 -32.28
N ASN A 345 -16.52 -29.70 -32.78
CA ASN A 345 -16.30 -28.33 -33.23
C ASN A 345 -16.33 -27.37 -32.04
N VAL A 346 -15.29 -26.53 -31.91
CA VAL A 346 -15.12 -25.58 -30.81
C VAL A 346 -15.36 -24.16 -31.30
N TYR A 347 -16.35 -23.51 -30.71
CA TYR A 347 -16.73 -22.14 -30.99
C TYR A 347 -16.51 -21.22 -29.79
N ARG A 348 -16.57 -19.93 -30.05
CA ARG A 348 -16.62 -18.89 -29.03
C ARG A 348 -17.72 -17.91 -29.35
N LEU A 349 -18.58 -17.65 -28.37
CA LEU A 349 -19.65 -16.69 -28.52
C LEU A 349 -19.11 -15.26 -28.46
N LYS A 350 -19.35 -14.46 -29.51
CA LYS A 350 -19.15 -13.01 -29.52
C LYS A 350 -20.25 -12.36 -28.69
N ARG A 351 -20.01 -11.12 -28.26
CA ARG A 351 -21.02 -10.35 -27.52
C ARG A 351 -22.26 -10.12 -28.39
N ILE A 352 -23.38 -10.72 -28.02
CA ILE A 352 -24.68 -10.52 -28.67
C ILE A 352 -25.19 -9.11 -28.36
N LYS A 353 -25.40 -8.29 -29.40
CA LYS A 353 -25.80 -6.88 -29.26
C LYS A 353 -27.26 -6.60 -29.62
N LYS A 354 -27.80 -7.28 -30.65
CA LYS A 354 -29.10 -6.92 -31.25
C LYS A 354 -30.11 -8.06 -31.41
N LEU A 355 -29.81 -9.27 -30.95
CA LEU A 355 -30.70 -10.43 -31.11
C LEU A 355 -31.72 -10.56 -29.98
N SER A 356 -32.93 -11.01 -30.30
CA SER A 356 -33.88 -11.51 -29.31
C SER A 356 -33.27 -12.73 -28.60
N ARG A 357 -33.27 -12.70 -27.27
CA ARG A 357 -32.62 -13.74 -26.48
C ARG A 357 -33.39 -14.06 -25.22
N TRP A 358 -33.30 -15.30 -24.80
CA TRP A 358 -33.77 -15.75 -23.50
C TRP A 358 -32.66 -16.46 -22.73
N ILE A 359 -32.49 -16.15 -21.45
CA ILE A 359 -31.41 -16.70 -20.61
C ILE A 359 -31.98 -17.18 -19.30
N PHE A 360 -32.04 -18.50 -19.15
CA PHE A 360 -32.31 -19.17 -17.88
C PHE A 360 -30.98 -19.36 -17.15
N LYS A 361 -30.89 -18.85 -15.92
CA LYS A 361 -29.69 -19.04 -15.09
C LYS A 361 -29.72 -20.35 -14.31
N ASP A 362 -30.91 -20.85 -14.01
CA ASP A 362 -31.20 -21.99 -13.14
C ASP A 362 -32.50 -22.67 -13.60
N LYS A 363 -32.76 -23.91 -13.14
CA LYS A 363 -33.97 -24.70 -13.44
C LYS A 363 -35.19 -24.16 -12.66
N THR A 364 -35.57 -22.90 -12.91
CA THR A 364 -36.71 -22.25 -12.25
C THR A 364 -38.05 -22.68 -12.85
N GLU A 365 -39.16 -22.34 -12.19
CA GLU A 365 -40.52 -22.59 -12.70
C GLU A 365 -40.71 -22.05 -14.13
N ASN A 366 -40.20 -20.84 -14.43
CA ASN A 366 -40.24 -20.29 -15.79
C ASN A 366 -39.43 -21.12 -16.81
N TRP A 367 -38.34 -21.78 -16.39
CA TRP A 367 -37.58 -22.68 -17.25
C TRP A 367 -38.36 -23.98 -17.50
N GLN A 368 -38.97 -24.53 -16.46
CA GLN A 368 -39.82 -25.73 -16.57
C GLN A 368 -41.03 -25.46 -17.47
N ASN A 369 -41.72 -24.34 -17.27
CA ASN A 369 -42.84 -23.91 -18.10
C ASN A 369 -42.41 -23.72 -19.55
N TYR A 370 -41.24 -23.11 -19.79
CA TYR A 370 -40.72 -22.94 -21.16
C TYR A 370 -40.45 -24.27 -21.86
N ILE A 371 -39.90 -25.27 -21.16
CA ILE A 371 -39.66 -26.61 -21.73
C ILE A 371 -41.00 -27.33 -21.95
N ASN A 372 -41.91 -27.27 -20.99
CA ASN A 372 -43.19 -27.97 -21.02
C ASN A 372 -44.16 -27.39 -22.06
N GLU A 373 -44.24 -26.05 -22.19
CA GLU A 373 -45.08 -25.36 -23.19
C GLU A 373 -44.60 -25.56 -24.63
N LYS A 374 -43.36 -26.06 -24.82
CA LYS A 374 -42.68 -26.09 -26.12
C LYS A 374 -42.12 -27.46 -26.48
N GLN A 375 -42.72 -28.56 -26.00
CA GLN A 375 -42.37 -29.92 -26.45
C GLN A 375 -42.44 -30.03 -27.99
N GLY A 376 -41.31 -29.79 -28.65
CA GLY A 376 -41.07 -30.08 -30.07
C GLY A 376 -41.03 -28.88 -31.03
N TYR A 377 -41.94 -27.90 -30.97
CA TYR A 377 -42.12 -26.96 -32.09
C TYR A 377 -41.99 -25.47 -31.75
N GLY A 378 -40.99 -24.84 -32.38
CA GLY A 378 -40.96 -23.41 -32.73
C GLY A 378 -41.12 -22.43 -31.57
N ASP A 379 -40.04 -22.12 -30.85
CA ASP A 379 -39.93 -20.77 -30.28
C ASP A 379 -39.36 -19.83 -31.34
N GLU A 380 -40.24 -19.32 -32.20
CA GLU A 380 -39.90 -18.29 -33.20
C GLU A 380 -39.64 -16.92 -32.55
N LYS A 381 -39.90 -16.76 -31.24
CA LYS A 381 -39.78 -15.46 -30.57
C LYS A 381 -38.33 -15.09 -30.24
N HIS A 382 -37.45 -16.08 -30.05
CA HIS A 382 -36.07 -15.85 -29.62
C HIS A 382 -35.06 -16.47 -30.58
N ALA A 383 -34.18 -15.63 -31.13
CA ALA A 383 -33.07 -16.06 -31.97
C ALA A 383 -31.98 -16.85 -31.22
N PHE A 384 -31.90 -16.69 -29.89
CA PHE A 384 -30.90 -17.33 -29.05
C PHE A 384 -31.44 -17.67 -27.66
N VAL A 385 -31.26 -18.92 -27.23
CA VAL A 385 -31.71 -19.40 -25.92
C VAL A 385 -30.53 -20.01 -25.17
N VAL A 386 -30.41 -19.70 -23.88
CA VAL A 386 -29.40 -20.29 -23.00
C VAL A 386 -30.09 -20.79 -21.74
N GLY A 387 -29.80 -22.02 -21.33
CA GLY A 387 -30.36 -22.58 -20.11
C GLY A 387 -29.63 -23.82 -19.63
N PRO A 388 -29.90 -24.27 -18.39
CA PRO A 388 -29.36 -25.52 -17.89
C PRO A 388 -29.91 -26.71 -18.69
N ALA A 389 -29.06 -27.73 -18.89
CA ALA A 389 -29.48 -28.99 -19.51
C ALA A 389 -30.53 -29.70 -18.64
N PHE A 390 -31.56 -30.27 -19.26
CA PHE A 390 -32.58 -31.06 -18.55
C PHE A 390 -31.94 -32.29 -17.91
N THR A 391 -31.13 -33.02 -18.68
CA THR A 391 -30.52 -34.33 -18.38
C THR A 391 -29.38 -34.31 -17.36
N SER A 392 -29.01 -33.15 -16.80
CA SER A 392 -27.89 -33.04 -15.84
C SER A 392 -28.32 -32.39 -14.53
N ASP A 393 -28.00 -33.03 -13.40
CA ASP A 393 -28.15 -32.46 -12.06
C ASP A 393 -27.11 -31.37 -11.77
N LYS A 394 -25.96 -31.41 -12.46
CA LYS A 394 -24.96 -30.35 -12.41
C LYS A 394 -25.37 -29.21 -13.33
N LYS A 395 -25.05 -27.97 -12.94
CA LYS A 395 -25.32 -26.71 -13.67
C LYS A 395 -24.49 -26.63 -14.97
N ILE A 396 -24.86 -27.44 -15.96
CA ILE A 396 -24.29 -27.46 -17.31
C ILE A 396 -25.19 -26.62 -18.20
N MET A 397 -24.61 -25.67 -18.94
CA MET A 397 -25.38 -24.78 -19.80
C MET A 397 -25.40 -25.29 -21.23
N GLN A 398 -26.57 -25.24 -21.83
CA GLN A 398 -26.81 -25.38 -23.26
C GLN A 398 -27.11 -24.01 -23.86
N TYR A 399 -26.70 -23.85 -25.11
CA TYR A 399 -26.79 -22.64 -25.91
C TYR A 399 -27.39 -23.05 -27.24
N VAL A 400 -28.54 -22.48 -27.59
CA VAL A 400 -29.29 -22.85 -28.80
C VAL A 400 -29.43 -21.63 -29.68
N LEU A 401 -28.89 -21.72 -30.89
CA LEU A 401 -28.96 -20.68 -31.92
C LEU A 401 -30.07 -21.09 -32.90
N LYS A 402 -31.12 -20.26 -33.01
CA LYS A 402 -32.34 -20.60 -33.77
C LYS A 402 -32.48 -19.86 -35.10
N THR A 403 -31.63 -18.88 -35.36
CA THR A 403 -31.62 -18.11 -36.62
C THR A 403 -30.22 -18.03 -37.21
N GLU A 404 -30.12 -17.86 -38.52
CA GLU A 404 -28.86 -17.63 -39.23
C GLU A 404 -28.12 -16.37 -38.71
N GLU A 405 -28.88 -15.33 -38.35
CA GLU A 405 -28.31 -14.14 -37.70
C GLU A 405 -27.63 -14.46 -36.37
N ALA A 406 -28.13 -15.45 -35.62
CA ALA A 406 -27.53 -15.90 -34.37
C ALA A 406 -26.22 -16.65 -34.59
N LEU A 407 -26.12 -17.45 -35.65
CA LEU A 407 -24.88 -18.14 -36.05
C LEU A 407 -23.75 -17.15 -36.38
N GLY A 408 -24.05 -15.95 -36.88
CA GLY A 408 -23.05 -14.88 -37.08
C GLY A 408 -22.30 -14.43 -35.80
N TYR A 409 -22.86 -14.73 -34.62
CA TYR A 409 -22.27 -14.40 -33.32
C TYR A 409 -21.35 -15.48 -32.77
N ILE A 410 -21.22 -16.65 -33.40
CA ILE A 410 -20.20 -17.63 -33.04
C ILE A 410 -18.95 -17.46 -33.89
N LYS A 411 -17.78 -17.57 -33.25
CA LYS A 411 -16.47 -17.59 -33.90
C LYS A 411 -15.91 -18.99 -33.78
N TYR A 412 -15.68 -19.65 -34.92
CA TYR A 412 -14.97 -20.92 -34.96
C TYR A 412 -13.54 -20.75 -34.41
N ILE A 413 -13.11 -21.69 -33.56
CA ILE A 413 -11.78 -21.69 -32.94
C ILE A 413 -10.94 -22.85 -33.49
N LYS A 414 -11.48 -24.07 -33.41
CA LYS A 414 -10.81 -25.31 -33.86
C LYS A 414 -11.80 -26.46 -33.92
N CYS A 415 -11.40 -27.55 -34.54
CA CYS A 415 -12.11 -28.83 -34.51
C CYS A 415 -11.18 -29.90 -33.93
N LEU A 416 -11.74 -30.81 -33.14
CA LEU A 416 -11.02 -31.92 -32.54
C LEU A 416 -11.62 -33.23 -33.08
N ASN A 417 -10.79 -34.12 -33.58
CA ASN A 417 -11.20 -35.48 -33.96
C ASN A 417 -11.16 -36.38 -32.72
N ILE A 418 -12.24 -37.13 -32.52
CA ILE A 418 -12.48 -37.89 -31.28
C ILE A 418 -11.56 -39.11 -31.16
N ASN A 419 -11.20 -39.73 -32.29
CA ASN A 419 -10.25 -40.84 -32.35
C ASN A 419 -8.87 -40.48 -31.79
N LYS A 420 -8.45 -39.23 -31.99
CA LYS A 420 -7.21 -38.65 -31.42
C LYS A 420 -7.36 -38.17 -29.97
N LEU A 421 -8.57 -37.81 -29.55
CA LEU A 421 -8.86 -37.38 -28.17
C LEU A 421 -8.89 -38.54 -27.16
N LYS A 422 -9.44 -39.72 -27.53
CA LYS A 422 -9.47 -40.91 -26.67
C LYS A 422 -8.08 -41.55 -26.48
N LYS A 423 -7.17 -41.41 -27.46
CA LYS A 423 -5.79 -41.94 -27.44
C LYS A 423 -4.72 -40.96 -26.89
N GLY A 424 -5.13 -39.85 -26.28
CA GLY A 424 -4.20 -38.95 -25.58
C GLY A 424 -3.31 -38.05 -26.46
N GLY A 425 -3.68 -37.78 -27.71
CA GLY A 425 -2.90 -36.88 -28.55
C GLY A 425 -3.53 -36.52 -29.89
N GLY A 426 -3.75 -35.23 -30.13
CA GLY A 426 -3.83 -34.72 -31.51
C GLY A 426 -4.75 -33.53 -31.75
N ILE A 427 -4.11 -32.36 -31.87
CA ILE A 427 -4.62 -31.21 -32.63
C ILE A 427 -4.70 -31.65 -34.10
N ILE A 428 -5.78 -31.31 -34.81
CA ILE A 428 -5.79 -31.32 -36.28
C ILE A 428 -5.38 -29.93 -36.73
N ASP A 429 -4.36 -29.89 -37.56
CA ASP A 429 -3.65 -28.71 -38.02
C ASP A 429 -4.55 -27.67 -38.72
N LYS A 430 -4.09 -26.42 -38.62
CA LYS A 430 -4.56 -25.30 -39.43
C LYS A 430 -4.11 -25.54 -40.87
N LYS A 431 -5.06 -25.55 -41.79
CA LYS A 431 -4.84 -25.03 -43.14
C LYS A 431 -5.73 -23.82 -43.29
#